data_AF-A0A8S2VAQ1-F1
#
_entry.id   AF-A0A8S2VAQ1-F1
#
_cell.length_a   1.000
_cell.length_b   1.000
_cell.length_c   1.000
_cell.angle_alpha   90.00
_cell.angle_beta   90.00
_cell.angle_gamma   90.00
#
_symmetry.space_group_name_H-M   'P 1'
#
loop_
_entity.id
_entity.type
_entity.pdbx_description
1 polymer ?
#
loop_
_entity_poly.entity_id
_entity_poly.type
_entity_poly.pdbx_seq_one_letter_code
_entity_poly.pdbx_strand_id
1 'polypeptide(L)'
;MYTKRSHSLAFSRSYDVSKKKREVIKKPQLNFTDKVNNNETTPFIPRIKLKLNAISPLSEIQASKLTLEQIQLRTPQVPKSLDDTKYVYVDCKVELNKMLDHIKLQRELAIDLEAHQLRSYYGFTCLIQMSSRTNDYLVDALALRDELHVLNNVFTDPSIVK
;
A
#
# COMPACT_ATOMS: atom_id res chain seq x y z
N MET A 1 -43.26 -14.73 -4.15
CA MET A 1 -43.78 -13.39 -4.47
C MET A 1 -42.70 -12.37 -4.15
N TYR A 2 -41.91 -11.97 -5.15
CA TYR A 2 -40.87 -10.94 -5.03
C TYR A 2 -41.46 -9.62 -5.54
N THR A 3 -41.53 -8.61 -4.68
CA THR A 3 -41.95 -7.25 -5.06
C THR A 3 -40.73 -6.45 -5.52
N LYS A 4 -40.66 -6.20 -6.84
CA LYS A 4 -39.76 -5.20 -7.42
C LYS A 4 -40.22 -3.81 -6.97
N ARG A 5 -39.38 -3.08 -6.24
CA ARG A 5 -39.51 -1.61 -6.11
C ARG A 5 -38.60 -0.95 -7.14
N SER A 6 -39.24 -0.26 -8.07
CA SER A 6 -38.66 0.62 -9.07
C SER A 6 -38.14 1.90 -8.40
N HIS A 7 -36.83 2.14 -8.47
CA HIS A 7 -36.28 3.48 -8.38
C HIS A 7 -35.61 3.82 -9.72
N SER A 8 -36.35 4.55 -10.55
CA SER A 8 -35.80 5.25 -11.70
C SER A 8 -35.06 6.50 -11.20
N LEU A 9 -33.73 6.46 -11.16
CA LEU A 9 -32.92 7.66 -11.35
C LEU A 9 -32.30 7.58 -12.74
N ALA A 10 -32.82 8.38 -13.65
CA ALA A 10 -32.24 8.57 -14.96
C ALA A 10 -30.84 9.21 -14.80
N PHE A 11 -29.78 8.41 -14.94
CA PHE A 11 -28.44 8.91 -15.14
C PHE A 11 -28.12 8.91 -16.65
N SER A 12 -28.83 9.73 -17.41
CA SER A 12 -28.45 10.05 -18.79
C SER A 12 -27.61 11.33 -18.78
N ARG A 13 -26.34 11.20 -18.38
CA ARG A 13 -25.33 12.20 -18.73
C ARG A 13 -24.49 11.56 -19.83
N SER A 14 -24.82 11.87 -21.08
CA SER A 14 -23.93 11.63 -22.21
C SER A 14 -22.59 12.31 -21.90
N TYR A 15 -21.58 11.50 -21.59
CA TYR A 15 -20.22 11.97 -21.40
C TYR A 15 -19.69 12.40 -22.78
N ASP A 16 -19.76 13.70 -23.06
CA ASP A 16 -19.14 14.29 -24.24
C ASP A 16 -17.60 14.30 -24.05
N VAL A 17 -16.94 13.28 -24.61
CA VAL A 17 -15.48 13.11 -24.60
C VAL A 17 -14.76 14.20 -25.42
N SER A 18 -15.48 14.97 -26.25
CA SER A 18 -14.87 15.82 -27.28
C SER A 18 -14.27 17.14 -26.80
N LYS A 19 -14.39 17.51 -25.51
CA LYS A 19 -13.96 18.84 -25.00
C LYS A 19 -12.97 18.84 -23.84
N LYS A 20 -12.34 17.71 -23.49
CA LYS A 20 -11.32 17.70 -22.42
C LYS A 20 -9.95 18.05 -23.00
N LYS A 21 -9.46 19.27 -22.73
CA LYS A 21 -8.05 19.64 -22.96
C LYS A 21 -7.18 18.58 -22.29
N ARG A 22 -6.28 17.94 -23.04
CA ARG A 22 -5.38 16.92 -22.47
C ARG A 22 -4.52 17.60 -21.40
N GLU A 23 -4.80 17.30 -20.15
CA GLU A 23 -4.01 17.79 -19.04
C GLU A 23 -2.70 17.01 -19.02
N VAL A 24 -1.58 17.74 -19.10
CA VAL A 24 -0.25 17.13 -19.11
C VAL A 24 0.14 16.83 -17.68
N ILE A 25 0.08 15.55 -17.31
CA ILE A 25 0.54 15.07 -16.01
C ILE A 25 2.08 15.18 -15.97
N LYS A 26 2.60 15.96 -15.02
CA LYS A 26 4.05 16.09 -14.80
C LYS A 26 4.62 14.77 -14.29
N LYS A 27 5.87 14.50 -14.65
CA LYS A 27 6.61 13.32 -14.16
C LYS A 27 6.82 13.42 -12.64
N PRO A 28 6.26 12.52 -11.82
CA PRO A 28 6.41 12.60 -10.36
C PRO A 28 7.87 12.44 -9.92
N GLN A 29 8.70 11.74 -10.70
CA GLN A 29 10.11 11.52 -10.38
C GLN A 29 10.94 12.82 -10.30
N LEU A 30 10.44 13.92 -10.87
CA LEU A 30 11.08 15.24 -10.77
C LEU A 30 11.08 15.79 -9.35
N ASN A 31 10.13 15.34 -8.51
CA ASN A 31 9.95 15.78 -7.13
C ASN A 31 10.65 14.86 -6.12
N PHE A 32 11.27 13.75 -6.55
CA PHE A 32 11.98 12.87 -5.63
C PHE A 32 13.24 13.53 -5.09
N THR A 33 13.49 13.33 -3.79
CA THR A 33 14.71 13.79 -3.12
C THR A 33 15.93 13.08 -3.70
N ASP A 34 15.84 11.76 -3.89
CA ASP A 34 16.83 10.97 -4.59
C ASP A 34 16.61 11.02 -6.11
N LYS A 35 17.67 11.36 -6.86
CA LYS A 35 17.60 11.35 -8.33
C LYS A 35 17.60 9.93 -8.86
N VAL A 36 16.74 9.68 -9.85
CA VAL A 36 16.67 8.38 -10.54
C VAL A 36 17.98 8.16 -11.30
N ASN A 37 18.68 7.08 -10.98
CA ASN A 37 19.88 6.63 -11.68
C ASN A 37 19.56 5.36 -12.49
N ASN A 38 19.64 5.45 -13.82
CA ASN A 38 19.47 4.30 -14.74
C ASN A 38 20.81 3.83 -15.35
N ASN A 39 21.93 4.32 -14.82
CA ASN A 39 23.25 3.89 -15.25
C ASN A 39 23.75 2.77 -14.31
N GLU A 40 23.57 1.51 -14.74
CA GLU A 40 23.91 0.31 -13.97
C GLU A 40 25.43 0.08 -13.89
N THR A 41 26.13 0.89 -13.10
CA THR A 41 27.58 0.73 -12.88
C THR A 41 27.91 -0.12 -11.64
N THR A 42 26.95 -0.34 -10.76
CA THR A 42 27.09 -1.13 -9.55
C THR A 42 25.85 -2.01 -9.34
N PRO A 43 25.97 -3.13 -8.62
CA PRO A 43 24.80 -3.88 -8.15
C PRO A 43 23.83 -3.01 -7.34
N PHE A 44 22.58 -3.48 -7.18
CA PHE A 44 21.57 -2.81 -6.36
C PHE A 44 22.06 -2.62 -4.92
N ILE A 45 22.03 -1.37 -4.43
CA ILE A 45 22.36 -1.01 -3.06
C ILE A 45 21.04 -0.85 -2.28
N PRO A 46 20.78 -1.68 -1.25
CA PRO A 46 19.58 -1.55 -0.44
C PRO A 46 19.45 -0.16 0.21
N ARG A 47 18.25 0.44 0.12
CA ARG A 47 17.94 1.73 0.79
C ARG A 47 17.71 1.61 2.30
N ILE A 48 17.68 0.38 2.83
CA ILE A 48 17.41 0.11 4.25
C ILE A 48 18.57 0.64 5.11
N LYS A 49 18.25 1.50 6.08
CA LYS A 49 19.22 2.07 7.04
C LYS A 49 19.21 1.34 8.39
N LEU A 50 18.08 0.73 8.74
CA LEU A 50 17.85 0.06 10.02
C LEU A 50 17.06 -1.24 9.79
N LYS A 51 17.54 -2.34 10.38
CA LYS A 51 16.87 -3.65 10.35
C LYS A 51 16.08 -3.85 11.65
N LEU A 52 14.80 -3.49 11.62
CA LEU A 52 13.88 -3.67 12.74
C LEU A 52 13.45 -5.15 12.85
N ASN A 53 13.14 -5.61 14.07
CA ASN A 53 12.77 -7.00 14.37
C ASN A 53 13.85 -8.03 13.92
N ALA A 54 15.12 -7.61 13.94
CA ALA A 54 16.23 -8.46 13.54
C ALA A 54 16.42 -9.62 14.51
N ILE A 55 16.17 -10.85 14.02
CA ILE A 55 16.48 -12.09 14.74
C ILE A 55 17.97 -12.45 14.59
N SER A 56 18.58 -12.01 13.50
CA SER A 56 19.99 -12.16 13.15
C SER A 56 20.57 -10.84 12.61
N PRO A 57 21.91 -10.63 12.65
CA PRO A 57 22.56 -9.50 12.00
C PRO A 57 22.18 -9.36 10.52
N LEU A 58 22.35 -8.17 9.93
CA LEU A 58 22.01 -7.94 8.51
C LEU A 58 22.78 -8.86 7.54
N SER A 59 23.98 -9.30 7.94
CA SER A 59 24.85 -10.21 7.18
C SER A 59 24.34 -11.66 7.08
N GLU A 60 23.35 -12.05 7.89
CA GLU A 60 22.85 -13.43 7.95
C GLU A 60 21.36 -13.47 7.63
N ILE A 61 20.99 -14.17 6.54
CA ILE A 61 19.60 -14.37 6.12
C ILE A 61 19.08 -15.64 6.80
N GLN A 62 18.06 -15.49 7.64
CA GLN A 62 17.35 -16.62 8.26
C GLN A 62 15.88 -16.55 7.90
N ALA A 63 15.29 -17.67 7.47
CA ALA A 63 13.87 -17.73 7.16
C ALA A 63 13.03 -17.50 8.43
N SER A 64 12.00 -16.66 8.32
CA SER A 64 11.05 -16.44 9.41
C SER A 64 10.28 -17.73 9.70
N LYS A 65 10.32 -18.19 10.96
CA LYS A 65 9.50 -19.32 11.42
C LYS A 65 8.08 -18.83 11.67
N LEU A 66 7.09 -19.52 11.10
CA LEU A 66 5.68 -19.27 11.39
C LEU A 66 5.40 -19.55 12.87
N THR A 67 4.53 -18.74 13.47
CA THR A 67 4.07 -18.93 14.85
C THR A 67 3.06 -20.06 14.92
N LEU A 68 2.93 -20.72 16.08
CA LEU A 68 1.92 -21.76 16.28
C LEU A 68 0.50 -21.26 15.99
N GLU A 69 0.24 -19.99 16.33
CA GLU A 69 -1.06 -19.35 16.07
C GLU A 69 -1.38 -19.21 14.58
N GLN A 70 -0.37 -19.04 13.72
CA GLN A 70 -0.53 -18.90 12.26
C GLN A 70 -0.84 -20.25 11.58
N ILE A 71 -0.42 -21.36 12.18
CA ILE A 71 -0.60 -22.71 11.62
C ILE A 71 -1.92 -23.35 12.10
N GLN A 72 -2.52 -22.80 13.17
CA GLN A 72 -3.81 -23.24 13.65
C GLN A 72 -4.91 -22.97 12.62
N LEU A 73 -5.68 -24.01 12.30
CA LEU A 73 -6.92 -23.89 11.53
C LEU A 73 -7.88 -22.93 12.25
N ARG A 74 -8.39 -21.95 11.50
CA ARG A 74 -9.39 -20.98 11.96
C ARG A 74 -10.52 -20.91 10.95
N THR A 75 -11.69 -20.51 11.42
CA THR A 75 -12.80 -20.19 10.53
C THR A 75 -12.46 -18.94 9.72
N PRO A 76 -12.61 -18.96 8.39
CA PRO A 76 -12.41 -17.78 7.56
C PRO A 76 -13.33 -16.63 8.02
N GLN A 77 -12.75 -15.45 8.24
CA GLN A 77 -13.52 -14.25 8.56
C GLN A 77 -13.90 -13.55 7.25
N VAL A 78 -15.20 -13.35 7.07
CA VAL A 78 -15.73 -12.62 5.91
C VAL A 78 -15.37 -11.14 6.03
N PRO A 79 -14.92 -10.48 4.95
CA PRO A 79 -14.72 -9.04 4.95
C PRO A 79 -15.99 -8.28 5.30
N LYS A 80 -15.84 -7.13 5.93
CA LYS A 80 -16.97 -6.21 6.15
C LYS A 80 -17.43 -5.64 4.82
N SER A 81 -18.66 -5.10 4.81
CA SER A 81 -19.14 -4.33 3.67
C SER A 81 -18.28 -3.07 3.47
N LEU A 82 -18.32 -2.48 2.28
CA LEU A 82 -17.62 -1.22 2.02
C LEU A 82 -18.13 -0.08 2.91
N ASP A 83 -19.44 -0.06 3.19
CA ASP A 83 -20.06 0.98 4.03
C ASP A 83 -19.62 0.87 5.50
N ASP A 84 -19.32 -0.36 5.96
CA ASP A 84 -18.89 -0.65 7.34
C ASP A 84 -17.36 -0.66 7.52
N THR A 85 -16.60 -0.41 6.45
CA THR A 85 -15.14 -0.42 6.46
C THR A 85 -14.61 1.00 6.36
N LYS A 86 -13.75 1.37 7.32
CA LYS A 86 -13.20 2.72 7.34
C LYS A 86 -12.14 2.88 6.25
N TYR A 87 -12.42 3.72 5.26
CA TYR A 87 -11.45 4.14 4.25
C TYR A 87 -10.58 5.31 4.75
N VAL A 88 -9.27 5.24 4.52
CA VAL A 88 -8.31 6.30 4.86
C VAL A 88 -7.32 6.49 3.71
N TYR A 89 -7.30 7.69 3.13
CA TYR A 89 -6.23 8.11 2.23
C TYR A 89 -5.05 8.66 3.04
N VAL A 90 -3.82 8.31 2.67
CA VAL A 90 -2.61 8.63 3.43
C VAL A 90 -1.56 9.21 2.48
N ASP A 91 -1.37 10.53 2.52
CA ASP A 91 -0.41 11.24 1.65
C ASP A 91 0.65 12.04 2.41
N CYS A 92 0.50 12.15 3.74
CA CYS A 92 1.40 12.92 4.58
C CYS A 92 1.93 12.11 5.77
N LYS A 93 3.10 12.53 6.29
CA LYS A 93 3.81 11.84 7.36
C LYS A 93 2.97 11.68 8.65
N VAL A 94 2.13 12.66 8.95
CA VAL A 94 1.26 12.63 10.13
C VAL A 94 0.24 11.50 10.03
N GLU A 95 -0.39 11.35 8.87
CA GLU A 95 -1.35 10.27 8.61
C GLU A 95 -0.67 8.91 8.51
N LEU A 96 0.53 8.86 7.91
CA LEU A 96 1.34 7.64 7.87
C LEU A 96 1.65 7.12 9.27
N ASN A 97 2.03 8.00 10.20
CA ASN A 97 2.28 7.61 11.59
C ASN A 97 0.99 7.15 12.31
N LYS A 98 -0.13 7.84 12.10
CA LYS A 98 -1.44 7.40 12.66
C LYS A 98 -1.85 6.04 12.13
N MET A 99 -1.66 5.79 10.83
CA MET A 99 -1.87 4.49 10.23
C MET A 99 -0.95 3.45 10.86
N LEU A 100 0.35 3.75 10.97
CA LEU A 100 1.37 2.88 11.54
C LEU A 100 1.01 2.43 12.97
N ASP A 101 0.57 3.36 13.82
CA ASP A 101 0.17 3.06 15.20
C ASP A 101 -1.05 2.13 15.26
N HIS A 102 -1.98 2.24 14.30
CA HIS A 102 -3.11 1.32 14.20
C HIS A 102 -2.69 -0.06 13.69
N ILE A 103 -1.87 -0.14 12.63
CA ILE A 103 -1.52 -1.41 11.98
C ILE A 103 -0.55 -2.25 12.84
N LYS A 104 0.23 -1.63 13.73
CA LYS A 104 1.08 -2.32 14.72
C LYS A 104 0.29 -3.21 15.69
N LEU A 105 -0.99 -2.93 15.90
CA LEU A 105 -1.85 -3.68 16.82
C LEU A 105 -2.58 -4.84 16.14
N GLN A 106 -2.40 -5.01 14.83
CA GLN A 106 -3.10 -6.02 14.04
C GLN A 106 -2.32 -7.33 14.04
N ARG A 107 -3.02 -8.44 13.86
CA ARG A 107 -2.42 -9.79 13.74
C ARG A 107 -2.15 -10.18 12.30
N GLU A 108 -2.88 -9.60 11.37
CA GLU A 108 -2.72 -9.80 9.95
C GLU A 108 -3.08 -8.52 9.19
N LEU A 109 -2.44 -8.33 8.05
CA LEU A 109 -2.69 -7.28 7.09
C LEU A 109 -2.76 -7.91 5.70
N ALA A 110 -3.54 -7.31 4.81
CA ALA A 110 -3.44 -7.57 3.37
C ALA A 110 -2.79 -6.36 2.72
N ILE A 111 -1.86 -6.58 1.79
CA ILE A 111 -1.10 -5.51 1.12
C ILE A 111 -1.09 -5.78 -0.38
N ASP A 112 -1.32 -4.73 -1.17
CA ASP A 112 -1.17 -4.75 -2.62
C ASP A 112 -0.54 -3.44 -3.11
N LEU A 113 -0.03 -3.43 -4.35
CA LEU A 113 0.72 -2.31 -4.93
C LEU A 113 0.24 -2.00 -6.34
N GLU A 114 0.15 -0.71 -6.66
CA GLU A 114 0.05 -0.26 -8.04
C GLU A 114 1.42 0.21 -8.56
N ALA A 115 1.82 -0.31 -9.72
CA ALA A 115 3.09 0.00 -10.35
C ALA A 115 2.88 0.68 -11.72
N HIS A 116 3.66 1.72 -11.99
CA HIS A 116 3.68 2.41 -13.27
C HIS A 116 5.02 2.17 -14.00
N GLN A 117 4.95 1.62 -15.21
CA GLN A 117 6.13 1.31 -16.02
C GLN A 117 6.21 2.09 -17.35
N LEU A 118 5.13 2.70 -17.82
CA LEU A 118 5.09 3.32 -19.16
C LEU A 118 6.01 4.55 -19.31
N ARG A 119 6.16 5.38 -18.27
CA ARG A 119 6.94 6.64 -18.31
C ARG A 119 8.15 6.63 -17.37
N SER A 120 8.67 5.44 -17.07
CA SER A 120 9.84 5.21 -16.22
C SER A 120 10.66 4.03 -16.79
N TYR A 121 11.96 3.99 -16.55
CA TYR A 121 12.82 2.90 -17.07
C TYR A 121 12.58 1.59 -16.29
N TYR A 122 12.80 1.59 -14.97
CA TYR A 122 12.51 0.44 -14.09
C TYR A 122 11.07 0.39 -13.56
N GLY A 123 10.27 1.42 -13.84
CA GLY A 123 9.00 1.63 -13.16
C GLY A 123 9.13 2.31 -11.80
N PHE A 124 7.99 2.54 -11.16
CA PHE A 124 7.88 2.96 -9.76
C PHE A 124 6.52 2.54 -9.21
N THR A 125 6.45 2.28 -7.90
CA THR A 125 5.19 2.12 -7.17
C THR A 125 4.52 3.48 -7.04
N CYS A 126 3.25 3.59 -7.44
CA CYS A 126 2.47 4.82 -7.30
C CYS A 126 1.50 4.78 -6.13
N LEU A 127 1.05 3.59 -5.73
CA LEU A 127 0.06 3.42 -4.67
C LEU A 127 0.36 2.15 -3.88
N ILE A 128 0.06 2.18 -2.59
CA ILE A 128 0.03 1.00 -1.73
C ILE A 128 -1.38 0.87 -1.17
N GLN A 129 -2.02 -0.26 -1.41
CA GLN A 129 -3.27 -0.63 -0.78
C GLN A 129 -2.96 -1.50 0.43
N MET A 130 -3.59 -1.21 1.57
CA MET A 130 -3.43 -2.01 2.77
C MET A 130 -4.74 -2.14 3.52
N SER A 131 -5.09 -3.36 3.93
CA SER A 131 -6.31 -3.62 4.68
C SER A 131 -6.00 -4.30 6.00
N SER A 132 -6.61 -3.80 7.08
CA SER A 132 -6.81 -4.55 8.32
C SER A 132 -8.21 -5.18 8.32
N ARG A 133 -8.61 -5.80 9.43
CA ARG A 133 -10.00 -6.28 9.60
C ARG A 133 -11.04 -5.17 9.73
N THR A 134 -10.61 -3.93 9.89
CA THR A 134 -11.49 -2.79 10.21
C THR A 134 -11.32 -1.60 9.29
N ASN A 135 -10.17 -1.45 8.64
CA ASN A 135 -9.82 -0.27 7.88
C ASN A 135 -9.14 -0.66 6.56
N ASP A 136 -9.43 0.12 5.52
CA ASP A 136 -8.71 0.12 4.25
C ASP A 136 -7.92 1.42 4.12
N TYR A 137 -6.65 1.28 3.74
CA TYR A 137 -5.72 2.37 3.56
C TYR A 137 -5.29 2.45 2.11
N LEU A 138 -5.30 3.67 1.59
CA LEU A 138 -4.78 4.00 0.27
C LEU A 138 -3.63 4.97 0.45
N VAL A 139 -2.40 4.47 0.34
CA VAL A 139 -1.19 5.22 0.66
C VAL A 139 -0.54 5.73 -0.61
N ASP A 140 -0.32 7.04 -0.69
CA ASP A 140 0.39 7.67 -1.81
C ASP A 140 1.89 7.38 -1.71
N ALA A 141 2.36 6.45 -2.53
CA ALA A 141 3.75 6.02 -2.55
C ALA A 141 4.70 7.06 -3.18
N LEU A 142 4.16 8.02 -3.93
CA LEU A 142 4.93 9.09 -4.57
C LEU A 142 5.19 10.21 -3.56
N ALA A 143 4.15 10.65 -2.84
CA ALA A 143 4.26 11.69 -1.83
C ALA A 143 5.08 11.22 -0.62
N LEU A 144 4.94 9.95 -0.23
CA LEU A 144 5.59 9.39 0.96
C LEU A 144 6.86 8.58 0.66
N ARG A 145 7.40 8.66 -0.56
CA ARG A 145 8.51 7.82 -1.04
C ARG A 145 9.67 7.68 -0.06
N ASP A 146 10.06 8.76 0.59
CA ASP A 146 11.20 8.79 1.52
C ASP A 146 10.82 8.39 2.95
N GLU A 147 9.54 8.34 3.27
CA GLU A 147 9.00 8.10 4.62
C GLU A 147 8.52 6.65 4.80
N LEU A 148 8.15 5.94 3.73
CA LEU A 148 7.58 4.58 3.78
C LEU A 148 8.48 3.53 4.46
N HIS A 149 9.77 3.80 4.62
CA HIS A 149 10.70 2.90 5.32
C HIS A 149 10.28 2.61 6.77
N VAL A 150 9.48 3.47 7.41
CA VAL A 150 8.94 3.26 8.77
C VAL A 150 7.99 2.06 8.85
N LEU A 151 7.41 1.62 7.73
CA LEU A 151 6.55 0.44 7.66
C LEU A 151 7.31 -0.84 7.99
N ASN A 152 8.64 -0.84 7.91
CA ASN A 152 9.46 -1.98 8.35
C ASN A 152 9.22 -2.36 9.82
N ASN A 153 8.77 -1.44 10.68
CA ASN A 153 8.35 -1.79 12.05
C ASN A 153 7.30 -2.92 12.08
N VAL A 154 6.46 -3.00 11.04
CA VAL A 154 5.35 -3.96 10.91
C VAL A 154 5.67 -5.01 9.85
N PHE A 155 6.23 -4.61 8.71
CA PHE A 155 6.49 -5.53 7.59
C PHE A 155 7.57 -6.56 7.93
N THR A 156 8.49 -6.26 8.85
CA THR A 156 9.48 -7.23 9.33
C THR A 156 9.07 -7.92 10.63
N ASP A 157 7.94 -7.56 11.24
CA ASP A 157 7.46 -8.20 12.46
C ASP A 157 6.88 -9.60 12.12
N PRO A 158 7.48 -10.71 12.59
CA PRO A 158 6.99 -12.05 12.26
C PRO A 158 5.66 -12.41 12.95
N SER A 159 5.26 -11.66 13.98
CA SER A 159 3.99 -11.87 14.69
C SER A 159 2.78 -11.41 13.87
N ILE A 160 3.00 -10.48 12.94
CA ILE A 160 1.98 -9.95 12.04
C ILE A 160 2.09 -10.69 10.70
N VAL A 161 1.00 -11.29 10.23
CA VAL A 161 0.93 -11.85 8.87
C VAL A 161 0.75 -10.71 7.86
N LYS A 162 1.45 -10.76 6.74
CA LYS A 162 1.31 -9.80 5.63
C LYS A 162 1.02 -10.57 4.36
#